data_AF-A0A6I5PAH8-F1
#
_entry.id   AF-A0A6I5PAH8-F1
#
_cell.length_a   1.000
_cell.length_b   1.000
_cell.length_c   1.000
_cell.angle_alpha   90.00
_cell.angle_beta   90.00
_cell.angle_gamma   90.00
#
_symmetry.space_group_name_H-M   'P 1'
#
loop_
_entity.id
_entity.type
_entity.pdbx_description
1 polymer ?
#
loop_
_entity_poly.entity_id
_entity_poly.type
_entity_poly.pdbx_seq_one_letter_code
_entity_poly.pdbx_strand_id
1 'polypeptide(L)'
;MRIRLRFWLSSTGRFFGIALASFVMTACWPSEYPPRLVSQVEYETSEHIVKETIYEQAGWSDPIYKRIYEIDGEVIAQFEDESDVGIAAQNPPRIVAEWLVITSASRVFFWQPDSELVEFYPWLAEEWENFSNQEQWGFQLNGFYDYAAEDVQILSASASQPQRWLVTYRCVGLICPETDSPFNAPESIQFYSDDQGQTFHLLRPEAS
;
A
#
# COMPACT_ATOMS: atom_id res chain seq x y z
N MET A 1 -56.05 14.10 -35.35
CA MET A 1 -55.62 14.11 -33.93
C MET A 1 -54.91 15.42 -33.68
N ARG A 2 -55.49 16.28 -32.81
CA ARG A 2 -55.05 17.67 -32.56
C ARG A 2 -54.03 17.68 -31.44
N ILE A 3 -52.88 18.32 -31.66
CA ILE A 3 -52.10 18.94 -30.59
C ILE A 3 -51.79 20.35 -31.05
N ARG A 4 -52.32 21.33 -30.31
CA ARG A 4 -51.97 22.76 -30.43
C ARG A 4 -51.07 23.09 -29.26
N LEU A 5 -49.90 23.65 -29.52
CA LEU A 5 -49.17 24.44 -28.54
C LEU A 5 -48.90 25.82 -29.17
N ARG A 6 -49.57 26.82 -28.63
CA ARG A 6 -49.31 28.25 -28.86
C ARG A 6 -48.18 28.65 -27.91
N PHE A 7 -47.16 29.32 -28.43
CA PHE A 7 -46.33 30.20 -27.62
C PHE A 7 -46.57 31.64 -28.07
N TRP A 8 -46.75 32.52 -27.09
CA TRP A 8 -47.05 33.93 -27.23
C TRP A 8 -45.84 34.71 -26.71
N LEU A 9 -45.63 35.91 -27.29
CA LEU A 9 -44.73 37.00 -26.88
C LEU A 9 -43.23 36.77 -27.09
N SER A 10 -42.43 37.77 -27.43
CA SER A 10 -42.69 39.15 -27.86
C SER A 10 -41.38 39.71 -28.41
N SER A 11 -41.49 40.47 -29.49
CA SER A 11 -40.46 41.37 -30.00
C SER A 11 -40.02 42.38 -28.94
N THR A 12 -38.71 42.56 -28.76
CA THR A 12 -37.96 43.82 -28.97
C THR A 12 -36.63 43.77 -28.22
N GLY A 13 -35.54 44.10 -28.92
CA GLY A 13 -34.23 44.27 -28.29
C GLY A 13 -33.09 43.75 -29.14
N ARG A 14 -32.76 44.45 -30.24
CA ARG A 14 -31.47 44.33 -30.90
C ARG A 14 -30.41 44.93 -29.97
N PHE A 15 -29.46 44.13 -29.50
CA PHE A 15 -28.12 44.62 -29.15
C PHE A 15 -27.07 43.69 -29.75
N PHE A 16 -26.25 44.32 -30.58
CA PHE A 16 -24.87 44.04 -30.97
C PHE A 16 -24.31 42.63 -30.73
N GLY A 17 -23.86 42.04 -31.83
CA GLY A 17 -23.10 40.79 -31.81
C GLY A 17 -21.80 40.91 -31.02
N ILE A 18 -21.51 39.85 -30.28
CA ILE A 18 -20.16 39.31 -30.10
C ILE A 18 -20.36 37.79 -30.17
N ALA A 19 -20.20 37.22 -31.35
CA ALA A 19 -19.80 35.83 -31.48
C ALA A 19 -18.30 35.80 -31.22
N LEU A 20 -17.89 35.56 -29.98
CA LEU A 20 -16.53 35.14 -29.69
C LEU A 20 -16.58 34.09 -28.58
N ALA A 21 -16.36 32.86 -29.03
CA ALA A 21 -15.69 31.78 -28.33
C ALA A 21 -15.80 31.84 -26.80
N SER A 22 -16.75 31.09 -26.25
CA SER A 22 -16.51 30.42 -24.98
C SER A 22 -15.29 29.52 -25.20
N PHE A 23 -14.10 30.04 -24.89
CA PHE A 23 -12.96 29.20 -24.58
C PHE A 23 -13.40 28.33 -23.41
N VAL A 24 -13.75 27.09 -23.72
CA VAL A 24 -13.62 25.98 -22.79
C VAL A 24 -12.12 25.88 -22.52
N MET A 25 -11.63 26.70 -21.59
CA MET A 25 -10.36 26.47 -20.92
C MET A 25 -10.59 25.41 -19.85
N THR A 26 -11.10 24.25 -20.25
CA THR A 26 -10.65 23.01 -19.61
C THR A 26 -9.30 22.78 -20.24
N ALA A 27 -8.31 23.55 -19.78
CA ALA A 27 -6.93 23.26 -20.06
C ALA A 27 -6.75 21.79 -19.66
N CYS A 28 -6.50 20.94 -20.65
CA CYS A 28 -5.73 19.74 -20.46
C CYS A 28 -4.50 20.18 -19.66
N TRP A 29 -4.52 19.95 -18.35
CA TRP A 29 -3.29 19.85 -17.60
C TRP A 29 -2.91 18.39 -17.76
N PRO A 30 -1.99 18.03 -18.67
CA PRO A 30 -1.25 16.82 -18.47
C PRO A 30 -0.38 17.09 -17.25
N SER A 31 -0.90 16.82 -16.04
CA SER A 31 -0.06 16.72 -14.85
C SER A 31 0.67 15.38 -14.82
N GLU A 32 0.92 14.77 -15.98
CA GLU A 32 1.76 13.60 -16.08
C GLU A 32 3.20 14.10 -16.17
N TYR A 33 3.76 14.46 -15.01
CA TYR A 33 5.20 14.30 -14.86
C TYR A 33 5.52 12.86 -15.26
N PRO A 34 6.36 12.62 -16.29
CA PRO A 34 6.70 11.27 -16.68
C PRO A 34 7.33 10.57 -15.46
N PRO A 35 6.92 9.34 -15.14
CA PRO A 35 7.46 8.64 -13.99
C PRO A 35 8.98 8.57 -14.09
N ARG A 36 9.67 9.05 -13.07
CA ARG A 36 11.14 9.11 -13.02
C ARG A 36 11.64 7.83 -12.38
N LEU A 37 12.55 7.12 -13.05
CA LEU A 37 13.20 5.96 -12.44
C LEU A 37 14.05 6.42 -11.23
N VAL A 38 13.74 5.85 -10.06
CA VAL A 38 14.44 6.10 -8.79
C VAL A 38 15.45 4.99 -8.53
N SER A 39 14.99 3.75 -8.65
CA SER A 39 15.79 2.56 -8.35
C SER A 39 15.41 1.41 -9.26
N GLN A 40 16.40 0.59 -9.59
CA GLN A 40 16.21 -0.70 -10.23
C GLN A 40 17.25 -1.65 -9.66
N VAL A 41 16.78 -2.70 -9.00
CA VAL A 41 17.63 -3.67 -8.30
C VAL A 41 17.21 -5.07 -8.70
N GLU A 42 18.20 -5.92 -8.95
CA GLU A 42 18.00 -7.35 -9.19
C GLU A 42 18.49 -8.13 -7.97
N TYR A 43 17.65 -9.05 -7.52
CA TYR A 43 17.91 -9.97 -6.42
C TYR A 43 17.99 -11.37 -7.01
N GLU A 44 19.18 -11.95 -7.01
CA GLU A 44 19.38 -13.34 -7.36
C GLU A 44 18.91 -14.23 -6.20
N THR A 45 17.94 -15.08 -6.48
CA THR A 45 17.52 -16.15 -5.58
C THR A 45 18.08 -17.48 -6.09
N SER A 46 17.83 -18.59 -5.39
CA SER A 46 18.32 -19.90 -5.83
C SER A 46 17.75 -20.34 -7.18
N GLU A 47 16.56 -19.86 -7.56
CA GLU A 47 15.81 -20.35 -8.72
C GLU A 47 15.37 -19.24 -9.68
N HIS A 48 15.23 -18.01 -9.16
CA HIS A 48 14.64 -16.89 -9.89
C HIS A 48 15.49 -15.62 -9.80
N ILE A 49 15.35 -14.75 -10.80
CA ILE A 49 15.80 -13.36 -10.70
C ILE A 49 14.59 -12.50 -10.37
N VAL A 50 14.60 -11.90 -9.18
CA VAL A 50 13.57 -10.95 -8.77
C VAL A 50 14.08 -9.55 -9.05
N LYS A 51 13.34 -8.78 -9.84
CA LYS A 51 13.71 -7.43 -10.21
C LYS A 51 12.71 -6.45 -9.61
N GLU A 52 13.20 -5.56 -8.76
CA GLU A 52 12.44 -4.43 -8.23
C GLU A 52 12.70 -3.20 -9.08
N THR A 53 11.66 -2.50 -9.47
CA THR A 53 11.76 -1.20 -10.13
C THR A 53 10.89 -0.18 -9.39
N ILE A 54 11.48 0.94 -9.00
CA ILE A 54 10.81 2.04 -8.32
C ILE A 54 10.83 3.28 -9.20
N TYR A 55 9.65 3.83 -9.45
CA TYR A 55 9.45 5.10 -10.13
C TYR A 55 8.88 6.14 -9.17
N GLU A 56 9.42 7.35 -9.18
CA GLU A 56 8.80 8.53 -8.59
C GLU A 56 7.70 9.03 -9.54
N GLN A 57 6.51 9.24 -9.00
CA GLN A 57 5.33 9.76 -9.66
C GLN A 57 5.03 11.19 -9.18
N ALA A 58 4.13 11.87 -9.90
CA ALA A 58 3.76 13.24 -9.59
C ALA A 58 2.91 13.33 -8.31
N GLY A 59 3.52 13.75 -7.21
CA GLY A 59 2.81 14.08 -5.96
C GLY A 59 2.48 15.58 -5.85
N TRP A 60 1.38 15.92 -5.15
CA TRP A 60 0.97 17.31 -4.94
C TRP A 60 1.80 18.03 -3.85
N SER A 61 2.24 17.30 -2.82
CA SER A 61 3.02 17.83 -1.69
C SER A 61 4.22 16.96 -1.34
N ASP A 62 4.07 15.65 -1.46
CA ASP A 62 5.09 14.65 -1.12
C ASP A 62 5.30 13.72 -2.31
N PRO A 63 6.54 13.22 -2.54
CA PRO A 63 6.80 12.23 -3.57
C PRO A 63 5.92 10.99 -3.35
N ILE A 64 5.25 10.57 -4.42
CA ILE A 64 4.57 9.27 -4.45
C ILE A 64 5.35 8.35 -5.38
N TYR A 65 5.34 7.05 -5.09
CA TYR A 65 6.13 6.08 -5.82
C TYR A 65 5.28 4.95 -6.36
N LYS A 66 5.69 4.48 -7.53
CA LYS A 66 5.25 3.21 -8.10
C LYS A 66 6.37 2.20 -7.94
N ARG A 67 6.08 1.08 -7.28
CA ARG A 67 7.00 -0.03 -7.08
C ARG A 67 6.48 -1.26 -7.84
N ILE A 68 7.34 -1.87 -8.65
CA ILE A 68 7.01 -3.03 -9.48
C ILE A 68 8.00 -4.15 -9.15
N TYR A 69 7.48 -5.37 -9.01
CA TYR A 69 8.28 -6.58 -8.92
C TYR A 69 8.05 -7.46 -10.14
N GLU A 70 9.17 -7.83 -10.77
CA GLU A 70 9.23 -8.78 -11.87
C GLU A 70 9.96 -10.04 -11.41
N ILE A 71 9.48 -11.22 -11.80
CA ILE A 71 10.18 -12.49 -11.65
C ILE A 71 10.41 -13.06 -13.04
N ASP A 72 11.67 -13.31 -13.39
CA ASP A 72 12.07 -13.86 -14.69
C ASP A 72 11.47 -13.08 -15.89
N GLY A 73 11.24 -11.78 -15.71
CA GLY A 73 10.69 -10.86 -16.71
C GLY A 73 9.15 -10.74 -16.71
N GLU A 74 8.44 -11.46 -15.83
CA GLU A 74 7.00 -11.33 -15.65
C GLU A 74 6.66 -10.45 -14.44
N VAL A 75 5.76 -9.48 -14.61
CA VAL A 75 5.30 -8.62 -13.51
C VAL A 75 4.38 -9.42 -12.59
N ILE A 76 4.83 -9.65 -11.36
CA ILE A 76 4.04 -10.39 -10.34
C ILE A 76 3.30 -9.47 -9.38
N ALA A 77 3.80 -8.24 -9.17
CA ALA A 77 3.20 -7.30 -8.24
C ALA A 77 3.49 -5.85 -8.62
N GLN A 78 2.50 -4.99 -8.41
CA GLN A 78 2.60 -3.56 -8.66
C GLN A 78 1.91 -2.79 -7.53
N PHE A 79 2.65 -1.86 -6.94
CA PHE A 79 2.17 -0.96 -5.89
C PHE A 79 2.21 0.46 -6.41
N GLU A 80 1.08 1.14 -6.32
CA GLU A 80 0.92 2.54 -6.67
C GLU A 80 0.75 3.37 -5.40
N ASP A 81 1.03 4.66 -5.50
CA ASP A 81 0.88 5.64 -4.41
C ASP A 81 1.67 5.29 -3.12
N GLU A 82 2.84 4.65 -3.27
CA GLU A 82 3.75 4.38 -2.15
C GLU A 82 4.40 5.68 -1.65
N SER A 83 4.56 5.84 -0.34
CA SER A 83 5.27 6.99 0.25
C SER A 83 6.79 6.75 0.30
N ASP A 84 7.56 7.80 0.59
CA ASP A 84 9.01 7.70 0.89
C ASP A 84 9.30 6.60 1.94
N VAL A 85 8.46 6.50 2.97
CA VAL A 85 8.61 5.50 4.04
C VAL A 85 8.23 4.10 3.54
N GLY A 86 7.19 3.99 2.71
CA GLY A 86 6.79 2.74 2.07
C GLY A 86 7.91 2.15 1.21
N ILE A 87 8.61 3.00 0.46
CA ILE A 87 9.76 2.58 -0.34
C ILE A 87 11.06 2.42 0.45
N ALA A 88 11.22 3.13 1.57
CA ALA A 88 12.37 2.99 2.46
C ALA A 88 12.33 1.74 3.36
N ALA A 89 11.25 0.95 3.31
CA ALA A 89 11.14 -0.28 4.07
C ALA A 89 12.37 -1.18 3.88
N GLN A 90 12.93 -1.60 5.00
CA GLN A 90 14.37 -1.77 5.17
C GLN A 90 14.97 -3.06 4.58
N ASN A 91 14.12 -3.99 4.13
CA ASN A 91 14.57 -5.32 3.76
C ASN A 91 14.36 -5.62 2.27
N PRO A 92 15.39 -6.10 1.56
CA PRO A 92 15.24 -6.56 0.20
C PRO A 92 14.30 -7.78 0.15
N PRO A 93 13.63 -8.02 -0.99
CA PRO A 93 12.90 -9.25 -1.23
C PRO A 93 13.79 -10.47 -0.98
N ARG A 94 13.19 -11.53 -0.42
CA ARG A 94 13.92 -12.74 -0.06
C ARG A 94 13.06 -13.97 -0.23
N ILE A 95 13.72 -15.11 -0.45
CA ILE A 95 13.05 -16.41 -0.41
C ILE A 95 13.02 -16.91 1.02
N VAL A 96 11.83 -17.23 1.52
CA VAL A 96 11.61 -17.92 2.80
C VAL A 96 10.98 -19.27 2.49
N ALA A 97 11.76 -20.33 2.70
CA ALA A 97 11.49 -21.67 2.18
C ALA A 97 11.36 -21.67 0.64
N GLU A 98 10.14 -21.58 0.12
CA GLU A 98 9.83 -21.59 -1.32
C GLU A 98 9.02 -20.34 -1.75
N TRP A 99 8.81 -19.40 -0.82
CA TRP A 99 8.03 -18.20 -1.07
C TRP A 99 8.93 -16.99 -1.26
N LEU A 100 8.69 -16.22 -2.30
CA LEU A 100 9.11 -14.84 -2.34
C LEU A 100 8.32 -14.04 -1.31
N VAL A 101 9.06 -13.42 -0.40
CA VAL A 101 8.52 -12.50 0.60
C VAL A 101 9.01 -11.10 0.30
N ILE A 102 8.06 -10.17 0.18
CA ILE A 102 8.34 -8.74 0.02
C ILE A 102 7.72 -8.01 1.21
N THR A 103 8.54 -7.30 1.95
CA THR A 103 8.12 -6.50 3.11
C THR A 103 8.09 -5.02 2.75
N SER A 104 7.04 -4.33 3.19
CA SER A 104 6.95 -2.87 3.11
C SER A 104 6.45 -2.30 4.43
N ALA A 105 6.38 -0.97 4.54
CA ALA A 105 5.83 -0.34 5.74
C ALA A 105 4.34 -0.68 5.95
N SER A 106 3.57 -0.84 4.88
CA SER A 106 2.11 -0.97 4.97
C SER A 106 1.59 -2.39 4.78
N ARG A 107 2.41 -3.32 4.29
CA ARG A 107 1.96 -4.63 3.80
C ARG A 107 3.12 -5.60 3.64
N VAL A 108 2.78 -6.90 3.65
CA VAL A 108 3.68 -7.99 3.28
C VAL A 108 3.07 -8.79 2.15
N PHE A 109 3.89 -9.19 1.20
CA PHE A 109 3.51 -10.05 0.10
C PHE A 109 4.16 -11.41 0.22
N PHE A 110 3.36 -12.44 -0.09
CA PHE A 110 3.81 -13.81 -0.20
C PHE A 110 3.44 -14.31 -1.60
N TRP A 111 4.44 -14.80 -2.32
CA TRP A 111 4.24 -15.38 -3.63
C TRP A 111 5.05 -16.66 -3.77
N GLN A 112 4.51 -17.67 -4.44
CA GLN A 112 5.23 -18.85 -4.89
C GLN A 112 4.87 -19.11 -6.36
N PRO A 113 5.69 -19.84 -7.12
CA PRO A 113 5.34 -20.25 -8.47
C PRO A 113 3.97 -20.93 -8.52
N ASP A 114 3.20 -20.62 -9.56
CA ASP A 114 1.86 -21.16 -9.81
C ASP A 114 0.79 -20.88 -8.71
N SER A 115 1.04 -19.93 -7.79
CA SER A 115 0.02 -19.46 -6.84
C SER A 115 -0.50 -18.07 -7.17
N GLU A 116 -1.66 -17.75 -6.58
CA GLU A 116 -2.08 -16.37 -6.44
C GLU A 116 -1.16 -15.63 -5.47
N LEU A 117 -0.96 -14.33 -5.70
CA LEU A 117 -0.26 -13.44 -4.79
C LEU A 117 -1.11 -13.28 -3.51
N VAL A 118 -0.48 -13.46 -2.36
CA VAL A 118 -1.13 -13.25 -1.06
C VAL A 118 -0.64 -11.94 -0.47
N GLU A 119 -1.58 -11.05 -0.15
CA GLU A 119 -1.29 -9.73 0.42
C GLU A 119 -1.77 -9.68 1.87
N PHE A 120 -0.84 -9.39 2.78
CA PHE A 120 -1.16 -9.14 4.17
C PHE A 120 -1.12 -7.65 4.49
N TYR A 121 -2.26 -7.15 4.96
CA TYR A 121 -2.41 -5.81 5.50
C TYR A 121 -2.63 -5.90 7.01
N PRO A 122 -1.76 -5.30 7.85
CA PRO A 122 -1.87 -5.40 9.31
C PRO A 122 -3.22 -4.97 9.87
N TRP A 123 -3.85 -3.96 9.27
CA TRP A 123 -5.16 -3.46 9.72
C TRP A 123 -6.33 -4.37 9.34
N LEU A 124 -6.11 -5.36 8.47
CA LEU A 124 -7.06 -6.42 8.15
C LEU A 124 -6.89 -7.65 9.04
N ALA A 125 -5.88 -7.67 9.92
CA ALA A 125 -5.70 -8.77 10.85
C ALA A 125 -6.91 -8.89 11.78
N GLU A 126 -7.28 -10.12 12.10
CA GLU A 126 -8.29 -10.39 13.11
C GLU A 126 -7.88 -9.74 14.44
N GLU A 127 -8.89 -9.22 15.14
CA GLU A 127 -8.75 -8.51 16.41
C GLU A 127 -8.03 -7.15 16.34
N TRP A 128 -7.53 -6.72 15.18
CA TRP A 128 -6.85 -5.43 15.03
C TRP A 128 -7.72 -4.27 15.49
N GLU A 129 -8.94 -4.16 14.97
CA GLU A 129 -9.85 -3.05 15.31
C GLU A 129 -10.18 -3.03 16.82
N ASN A 130 -10.34 -4.20 17.43
CA ASN A 130 -10.60 -4.28 18.88
C ASN A 130 -9.38 -3.85 19.69
N PHE A 131 -8.19 -4.32 19.31
CA PHE A 131 -6.94 -3.93 19.95
C PHE A 131 -6.67 -2.42 19.80
N SER A 132 -6.78 -1.88 18.58
CA SER A 132 -6.51 -0.48 18.31
C SER A 132 -7.50 0.49 18.99
N ASN A 133 -8.72 0.04 19.29
CA ASN A 133 -9.76 0.86 19.92
C ASN A 133 -9.83 0.74 21.45
N GLN A 134 -9.43 -0.38 22.04
CA GLN A 134 -9.56 -0.63 23.48
C GLN A 134 -8.39 -0.08 24.30
N GLU A 135 -7.23 0.03 23.67
CA GLU A 135 -6.02 0.47 24.30
C GLU A 135 -5.78 1.93 23.87
N GLN A 136 -5.73 2.86 24.84
CA GLN A 136 -5.53 4.32 24.71
C GLN A 136 -4.25 4.78 23.95
N TRP A 137 -3.76 4.02 23.00
CA TRP A 137 -2.39 4.12 22.55
C TRP A 137 -2.23 5.10 21.38
N GLY A 138 -3.33 5.65 20.85
CA GLY A 138 -3.30 6.80 19.92
C GLY A 138 -2.56 6.58 18.60
N PHE A 139 -1.93 5.42 18.40
CA PHE A 139 -1.23 5.06 17.19
C PHE A 139 -2.18 4.29 16.27
N GLN A 140 -2.09 4.60 14.99
CA GLN A 140 -2.80 3.88 13.94
C GLN A 140 -1.75 3.34 12.99
N LEU A 141 -1.79 2.04 12.69
CA LEU A 141 -1.01 1.47 11.59
C LEU A 141 -1.31 2.17 10.23
N ASN A 142 -2.41 2.93 10.16
CA ASN A 142 -2.87 3.70 8.99
C ASN A 142 -2.72 5.23 9.11
N GLY A 143 -2.13 5.75 10.18
CA GLY A 143 -2.03 7.20 10.38
C GLY A 143 -0.95 7.84 9.52
N PHE A 144 0.31 7.54 9.82
CA PHE A 144 1.49 8.13 9.16
C PHE A 144 2.74 7.20 9.25
N TYR A 145 2.54 5.88 9.13
CA TYR A 145 3.56 4.81 9.11
C TYR A 145 4.47 4.75 10.36
N ASP A 146 3.85 4.59 11.52
CA ASP A 146 4.59 4.39 12.78
C ASP A 146 5.30 3.04 12.84
N TYR A 147 4.91 2.06 12.01
CA TYR A 147 5.51 0.73 11.97
C TYR A 147 5.89 0.33 10.56
N ALA A 148 6.92 -0.52 10.44
CA ALA A 148 7.29 -1.19 9.21
C ALA A 148 7.51 -2.68 9.42
N ALA A 149 7.16 -3.48 8.41
CA ALA A 149 7.47 -4.90 8.43
C ALA A 149 8.99 -5.10 8.44
N GLU A 150 9.48 -5.69 9.52
CA GLU A 150 10.90 -5.97 9.71
C GLU A 150 11.20 -7.43 9.38
N ASP A 151 10.37 -8.34 9.85
CA ASP A 151 10.69 -9.76 9.76
C ASP A 151 9.47 -10.63 9.45
N VAL A 152 9.75 -11.72 8.75
CA VAL A 152 8.79 -12.72 8.29
C VAL A 152 9.46 -14.08 8.45
N GLN A 153 8.83 -14.93 9.26
CA GLN A 153 9.32 -16.26 9.60
C GLN A 153 8.23 -17.31 9.36
N ILE A 154 8.66 -18.55 9.09
CA ILE A 154 7.80 -19.72 9.09
C ILE A 154 7.95 -20.44 10.44
N LEU A 155 6.89 -20.47 11.24
CA LEU A 155 6.86 -21.11 12.57
C LEU A 155 6.71 -22.64 12.50
N SER A 156 6.27 -23.17 11.36
CA SER A 156 6.08 -24.60 11.12
C SER A 156 6.36 -24.93 9.66
N ALA A 157 7.37 -25.76 9.40
CA ALA A 157 7.80 -26.16 8.07
C ALA A 157 7.62 -27.68 7.82
N SER A 158 6.71 -28.34 8.54
CA SER A 158 6.44 -29.77 8.28
C SER A 158 5.59 -29.93 7.03
N ALA A 159 5.98 -30.81 6.11
CA ALA A 159 5.20 -31.15 4.91
C ALA A 159 3.77 -31.66 5.20
N SER A 160 3.49 -32.04 6.46
CA SER A 160 2.18 -32.53 6.93
C SER A 160 1.32 -31.47 7.62
N GLN A 161 1.81 -30.23 7.78
CA GLN A 161 1.09 -29.14 8.42
C GLN A 161 1.11 -27.90 7.54
N PRO A 162 0.01 -27.12 7.48
CA PRO A 162 0.04 -25.83 6.79
C PRO A 162 1.16 -24.96 7.37
N GLN A 163 1.86 -24.27 6.48
CA GLN A 163 2.92 -23.34 6.89
C GLN A 163 2.29 -22.23 7.73
N ARG A 164 2.85 -22.04 8.92
CA ARG A 164 2.43 -20.98 9.83
C ARG A 164 3.37 -19.81 9.67
N TRP A 165 2.83 -18.64 9.39
CA TRP A 165 3.62 -17.43 9.21
C TRP A 165 3.62 -16.60 10.48
N LEU A 166 4.74 -15.95 10.76
CA LEU A 166 4.87 -14.89 11.75
C LEU A 166 5.42 -13.66 11.03
N VAL A 167 4.73 -12.54 11.13
CA VAL A 167 5.14 -11.24 10.61
C VAL A 167 5.34 -10.30 11.78
N THR A 168 6.53 -9.72 11.88
CA THR A 168 6.89 -8.74 12.90
C THR A 168 6.98 -7.36 12.27
N TYR A 169 6.17 -6.45 12.79
CA TYR A 169 6.23 -5.03 12.50
C TYR A 169 6.96 -4.33 13.65
N ARG A 170 7.96 -3.52 13.35
CA ARG A 170 8.65 -2.67 14.34
C ARG A 170 8.25 -1.23 14.19
N CYS A 171 8.22 -0.53 15.32
CA CYS A 171 8.01 0.89 15.33
C CYS A 171 9.21 1.60 14.66
N VAL A 172 8.93 2.46 13.68
CA VAL A 172 9.91 3.28 12.93
C VAL A 172 9.58 4.78 12.94
N GLY A 173 8.46 5.17 13.56
CA GLY A 173 7.97 6.56 13.62
C GLY A 173 8.46 7.38 14.83
N LEU A 174 8.00 8.62 14.90
CA LEU A 174 8.35 9.57 15.98
C LEU A 174 7.70 9.25 17.34
N ILE A 175 6.82 8.26 17.39
CA ILE A 175 6.06 7.87 18.59
C ILE A 175 6.56 6.57 19.22
N CYS A 176 7.68 6.02 18.74
CA CYS A 176 8.28 4.82 19.29
C CYS A 176 8.72 5.02 20.74
N PRO A 177 8.71 3.96 21.58
CA PRO A 177 8.90 4.08 23.03
C PRO A 177 10.25 4.68 23.48
N GLU A 178 11.21 4.85 22.57
CA GLU A 178 12.48 5.56 22.83
C GLU A 178 12.37 7.09 22.75
N THR A 179 11.27 7.61 22.22
CA THR A 179 10.96 9.04 22.22
C THR A 179 10.14 9.37 23.47
N ASP A 180 10.27 10.57 24.04
CA ASP A 180 9.44 11.08 25.16
C ASP A 180 7.95 11.27 24.75
N SER A 181 7.41 10.31 24.01
CA SER A 181 6.07 10.26 23.47
C SER A 181 5.08 10.02 24.60
N PRO A 182 3.98 10.81 24.68
CA PRO A 182 2.89 10.53 25.61
C PRO A 182 2.08 9.28 25.22
N PHE A 183 2.41 8.66 24.08
CA PHE A 183 1.76 7.44 23.57
C PHE A 183 2.63 6.23 23.89
N ASN A 184 2.08 5.27 24.63
CA ASN A 184 2.76 4.03 25.01
C ASN A 184 2.84 3.02 23.85
N ALA A 185 3.12 3.41 22.59
CA ALA A 185 3.15 2.49 21.44
C ALA A 185 4.10 1.29 21.69
N PRO A 186 3.72 0.03 21.35
CA PRO A 186 4.64 -1.09 21.54
C PRO A 186 5.86 -0.97 20.63
N GLU A 187 7.02 -1.47 21.04
CA GLU A 187 8.20 -1.46 20.15
C GLU A 187 7.97 -2.32 18.90
N SER A 188 7.22 -3.41 19.05
CA SER A 188 6.90 -4.34 17.98
C SER A 188 5.48 -4.89 18.10
N ILE A 189 4.87 -5.15 16.96
CA ILE A 189 3.57 -5.81 16.83
C ILE A 189 3.78 -7.06 15.99
N GLN A 190 3.22 -8.18 16.43
CA GLN A 190 3.36 -9.46 15.74
C GLN A 190 2.01 -9.95 15.24
N PHE A 191 2.03 -10.54 14.06
CA PHE A 191 0.86 -11.16 13.44
C PHE A 191 1.21 -12.57 13.03
N TYR A 192 0.32 -13.52 13.25
CA TYR A 192 0.52 -14.89 12.80
C TYR A 192 -0.61 -15.35 11.89
N SER A 193 -0.28 -16.23 10.96
CA SER A 193 -1.24 -16.96 10.15
C SER A 193 -1.03 -18.45 10.32
N ASP A 194 -2.10 -19.23 10.41
CA ASP A 194 -2.07 -20.69 10.45
C ASP A 194 -2.61 -21.35 9.17
N ASP A 195 -2.94 -20.55 8.16
CA ASP A 195 -3.59 -20.93 6.91
C ASP A 195 -2.82 -20.46 5.66
N GLN A 196 -1.49 -20.54 5.71
CA GLN A 196 -0.59 -20.13 4.60
C GLN A 196 -0.67 -18.65 4.22
N GLY A 197 -0.97 -17.77 5.18
CA GLY A 197 -0.97 -16.32 4.99
C GLY A 197 -2.32 -15.76 4.52
N GLN A 198 -3.40 -16.54 4.52
CA GLN A 198 -4.72 -16.06 4.09
C GLN A 198 -5.40 -15.24 5.19
N THR A 199 -5.31 -15.71 6.43
CA THR A 199 -5.85 -15.05 7.62
C THR A 199 -4.71 -14.78 8.60
N PHE A 200 -4.62 -13.55 9.05
CA PHE A 200 -3.66 -13.15 10.08
C PHE A 200 -4.38 -12.73 11.35
N HIS A 201 -3.86 -13.18 12.48
CA HIS A 201 -4.32 -12.82 13.81
C HIS A 201 -3.23 -12.01 14.52
N LEU A 202 -3.65 -11.01 15.29
CA LEU A 202 -2.74 -10.27 16.15
C LEU A 202 -2.23 -11.16 17.30
N LEU A 203 -0.90 -11.31 17.42
CA LEU A 203 -0.26 -11.78 18.64
C LEU A 203 -0.18 -10.59 19.60
N ARG A 204 -1.03 -10.61 20.62
CA ARG A 204 -0.97 -9.58 21.67
C ARG A 204 0.37 -9.70 22.39
N PRO A 205 1.17 -8.63 22.48
CA PRO A 205 2.31 -8.64 23.38
C PRO A 205 1.79 -8.96 24.78
N GLU A 206 2.35 -9.97 25.45
CA GLU A 206 1.98 -10.24 26.83
C GLU A 206 2.17 -8.94 27.62
N ALA A 207 1.15 -8.55 28.39
CA ALA A 207 1.24 -7.42 29.30
C ALA A 207 2.38 -7.72 30.29
N SER A 208 3.54 -7.10 30.06
CA SER A 208 4.72 -7.18 30.92
C SER A 208 4.48 -6.49 32.25
#